data_AF-A0A3N7GR87-F1
#
_entry.id   AF-A0A3N7GR87-F1
#
_cell.length_a   1.000
_cell.length_b   1.000
_cell.length_c   1.000
_cell.angle_alpha   90.00
_cell.angle_beta   90.00
_cell.angle_gamma   90.00
#
_symmetry.space_group_name_H-M   'P 1'
#
loop_
_entity.id
_entity.type
_entity.pdbx_description
1 polymer ?
#
loop_
_entity_poly.entity_id
_entity_poly.type
_entity_poly.pdbx_seq_one_letter_code
_entity_poly.pdbx_strand_id
1 'polypeptide(L)'
;MAPKSKIIIYIDDEPDPIAAFEAPVNFELDTRKLIDGEHLLTIVSKDPSGKEGIRKIPFEVRNGPAISIEGIRENAVVDGVLPLMINAYGKGDQKEFIISGSETPQSIPAWVWILIIGFVGWALFYLVRYFSLPL
;
A
#
# COMPACT_ATOMS: atom_id res chain seq x y z
N MET A 1 -15.97 38.35 22.56
CA MET A 1 -15.67 37.21 21.67
C MET A 1 -14.29 37.46 21.08
N ALA A 2 -13.32 36.55 21.26
CA ALA A 2 -12.03 36.69 20.62
C ALA A 2 -12.20 36.60 19.09
N PRO A 3 -11.49 37.40 18.29
CA PRO A 3 -11.67 37.38 16.86
C PRO A 3 -11.12 36.06 16.30
N LYS A 4 -11.95 35.34 15.54
CA LYS A 4 -11.62 34.01 15.02
C LYS A 4 -10.94 34.13 13.65
N SER A 5 -9.92 33.31 13.40
CA SER A 5 -9.31 33.22 12.08
C SER A 5 -10.20 32.43 11.13
N LYS A 6 -10.16 32.79 9.84
CA LYS A 6 -10.88 32.08 8.78
C LYS A 6 -9.93 31.11 8.11
N ILE A 7 -10.32 29.84 8.02
CA ILE A 7 -9.58 28.78 7.35
C ILE A 7 -10.25 28.51 6.00
N ILE A 8 -9.47 28.50 4.92
CA ILE A 8 -9.91 28.18 3.57
C ILE A 8 -9.07 27.02 3.06
N ILE A 9 -9.73 26.00 2.51
CA ILE A 9 -9.10 24.75 2.10
C ILE A 9 -9.26 24.58 0.60
N TYR A 10 -8.16 24.25 -0.07
CA TYR A 10 -8.07 23.97 -1.50
C TYR A 10 -7.45 22.60 -1.70
N ILE A 11 -7.86 21.92 -2.78
CA ILE A 11 -7.24 20.68 -3.24
C ILE A 11 -6.60 20.98 -4.58
N ASP A 12 -5.37 20.53 -4.73
CA ASP A 12 -4.53 20.73 -5.91
C ASP A 12 -4.42 22.23 -6.26
N ASP A 13 -4.24 22.55 -7.54
CA ASP A 13 -4.19 23.92 -8.03
C ASP A 13 -5.59 24.43 -8.47
N GLU A 14 -6.66 23.88 -7.87
CA GLU A 14 -8.02 24.34 -8.16
C GLU A 14 -8.29 25.74 -7.60
N PRO A 15 -8.92 26.64 -8.39
CA PRO A 15 -9.17 28.02 -7.97
C PRO A 15 -10.27 28.12 -6.92
N ASP A 16 -11.20 27.15 -6.91
CA ASP A 16 -12.35 27.14 -6.01
C ASP A 16 -12.00 26.39 -4.72
N PRO A 17 -12.24 26.97 -3.53
CA PRO A 17 -12.01 26.28 -2.29
C PRO A 17 -13.06 25.18 -2.08
N ILE A 18 -12.60 24.01 -1.65
CA ILE A 18 -13.50 22.90 -1.29
C ILE A 18 -14.30 23.19 -0.02
N ALA A 19 -13.77 24.05 0.86
CA ALA A 19 -14.42 24.44 2.09
C ALA A 19 -13.81 25.71 2.72
N ALA A 20 -14.62 26.43 3.51
CA ALA A 20 -14.17 27.56 4.32
C ALA A 20 -14.87 27.57 5.69
N PHE A 21 -14.10 27.76 6.75
CA PHE A 21 -14.55 27.65 8.14
C PHE A 21 -13.94 28.73 9.04
N GLU A 22 -14.43 28.84 10.27
CA GLU A 22 -13.74 29.58 11.34
C GLU A 22 -12.97 28.61 12.24
N ALA A 23 -11.79 29.02 12.70
CA ALA A 23 -11.00 28.20 13.61
C ALA A 23 -11.59 28.15 15.04
N PRO A 24 -11.40 27.04 15.79
CA PRO A 24 -10.91 25.73 15.34
C PRO A 24 -12.02 24.93 14.63
N VAL A 25 -11.64 24.08 13.66
CA VAL A 25 -12.57 23.23 12.91
C VAL A 25 -12.02 21.82 12.71
N ASN A 26 -12.91 20.82 12.77
CA ASN A 26 -12.65 19.46 12.28
C ASN A 26 -13.22 19.35 10.87
N PHE A 27 -12.38 18.96 9.92
CA PHE A 27 -12.75 18.81 8.52
C PHE A 27 -12.49 17.37 8.07
N GLU A 28 -13.51 16.74 7.46
CA GLU A 28 -13.42 15.40 6.89
C GLU A 28 -13.30 15.49 5.36
N LEU A 29 -12.21 14.95 4.81
CA LEU A 29 -11.95 14.91 3.38
C LEU A 29 -12.42 13.57 2.81
N ASP A 30 -13.42 13.58 1.91
CA ASP A 30 -13.87 12.38 1.19
C ASP A 30 -12.98 12.12 -0.03
N THR A 31 -11.95 11.29 0.14
CA THR A 31 -10.99 10.97 -0.92
C THR A 31 -11.57 10.12 -2.04
N ARG A 32 -12.75 9.51 -1.88
CA ARG A 32 -13.39 8.67 -2.92
C ARG A 32 -13.82 9.47 -4.15
N LYS A 33 -13.92 10.79 -4.01
CA LYS A 33 -14.25 11.72 -5.10
C LYS A 33 -13.01 12.22 -5.83
N LEU A 34 -11.82 11.92 -5.30
CA LEU A 34 -10.54 12.26 -5.92
C LEU A 34 -10.10 11.12 -6.83
N ILE A 35 -9.38 11.47 -7.89
CA ILE A 35 -8.72 10.50 -8.76
C ILE A 35 -7.56 9.83 -8.01
N ASP A 36 -7.08 8.70 -8.54
CA ASP A 36 -5.85 8.10 -8.00
C ASP A 36 -4.64 8.90 -8.44
N GLY A 37 -3.67 9.05 -7.54
CA GLY A 37 -2.42 9.75 -7.81
C GLY A 37 -2.00 10.73 -6.73
N GLU A 38 -1.01 11.56 -7.05
CA GLU A 38 -0.50 12.60 -6.17
C GLU A 38 -1.44 13.81 -6.15
N HIS A 39 -1.68 14.33 -4.96
CA HIS A 39 -2.53 15.48 -4.68
C HIS A 39 -1.86 16.43 -3.68
N LEU A 40 -2.32 17.68 -3.66
CA LEU A 40 -1.79 18.73 -2.80
C LEU A 40 -2.91 19.42 -2.01
N LEU A 41 -2.94 19.22 -0.69
CA LEU A 41 -3.87 19.95 0.17
C LEU A 41 -3.28 21.31 0.56
N THR A 42 -3.94 22.39 0.15
CA THR A 42 -3.52 23.76 0.48
C THR A 42 -4.49 24.39 1.49
N ILE A 43 -3.97 24.78 2.65
CA ILE A 43 -4.73 25.40 3.73
C ILE A 43 -4.28 26.86 3.86
N VAL A 44 -5.20 27.79 3.72
CA VAL A 44 -4.98 29.23 3.89
C VAL A 44 -5.71 29.70 5.14
N SER A 45 -4.97 30.12 6.16
CA SER A 45 -5.51 30.74 7.37
C SER A 45 -5.41 32.26 7.25
N LYS A 46 -6.53 32.96 7.39
CA LYS A 46 -6.60 34.43 7.44
C LYS A 46 -6.88 34.87 8.87
N ASP A 47 -5.93 35.55 9.47
CA ASP A 47 -6.10 36.13 10.80
C ASP A 47 -7.00 37.37 10.74
N PRO A 48 -7.65 37.72 11.87
CA PRO A 48 -8.46 38.94 11.97
C PRO A 48 -7.68 40.23 11.69
N SER A 49 -6.36 40.20 11.84
CA SER A 49 -5.47 41.33 11.52
C SER A 49 -5.09 41.39 10.03
N GLY A 50 -5.65 40.53 9.19
CA GLY A 50 -5.41 40.49 7.74
C GLY A 50 -4.13 39.75 7.31
N LYS A 51 -3.41 39.12 8.24
CA LYS A 51 -2.25 38.28 7.91
C LYS A 51 -2.74 36.93 7.39
N GLU A 52 -2.07 36.42 6.36
CA GLU A 52 -2.37 35.11 5.78
C GLU A 52 -1.22 34.13 6.02
N GLY A 53 -1.54 32.93 6.46
CA GLY A 53 -0.63 31.79 6.58
C GLY A 53 -1.05 30.70 5.62
N ILE A 54 -0.12 30.19 4.81
CA ILE A 54 -0.38 29.13 3.83
C ILE A 54 0.40 27.88 4.23
N ARG A 55 -0.27 26.73 4.27
CA ARG A 55 0.34 25.42 4.48
C ARG A 55 -0.05 24.49 3.35
N LYS A 56 0.94 23.84 2.73
CA LYS A 56 0.77 22.87 1.66
C LYS A 56 1.16 21.48 2.17
N ILE A 57 0.33 20.47 1.93
CA ILE A 57 0.53 19.10 2.39
C ILE A 57 0.34 18.16 1.18
N PRO A 58 1.42 17.56 0.64
CA PRO A 58 1.29 16.56 -0.42
C PRO A 58 0.74 15.25 0.16
N PHE A 59 -0.13 14.57 -0.58
CA PHE A 59 -0.67 13.26 -0.24
C PHE A 59 -0.96 12.45 -1.52
N GLU A 60 -1.10 11.13 -1.40
CA GLU A 60 -1.41 10.27 -2.54
C GLU A 60 -2.74 9.55 -2.29
N VAL A 61 -3.62 9.56 -3.29
CA VAL A 61 -4.91 8.86 -3.26
C VAL A 61 -4.78 7.54 -4.01
N ARG A 62 -5.23 6.46 -3.38
CA ARG A 62 -5.26 5.10 -3.93
C ARG A 62 -6.63 4.46 -3.67
N ASN A 63 -7.60 4.84 -4.48
CA ASN A 63 -8.96 4.29 -4.49
C ASN A 63 -9.09 3.07 -5.43
N GLY A 64 -8.20 2.93 -6.40
CA GLY A 64 -8.16 1.83 -7.37
C GLY A 64 -7.72 0.48 -6.78
N PRO A 65 -7.75 -0.59 -7.61
CA PRO A 65 -7.35 -1.92 -7.19
C PRO A 65 -5.86 -1.97 -6.83
N ALA A 66 -5.53 -2.69 -5.76
CA ALA A 66 -4.14 -2.95 -5.39
C ALA A 66 -3.55 -3.98 -6.35
N ILE A 67 -2.43 -3.67 -6.99
CA ILE A 67 -1.74 -4.58 -7.91
C ILE A 67 -0.53 -5.17 -7.17
N SER A 68 -0.39 -6.49 -7.18
CA SER A 68 0.83 -7.17 -6.73
C SER A 68 1.49 -7.89 -7.91
N ILE A 69 2.82 -7.84 -7.94
CA ILE A 69 3.63 -8.50 -8.97
C ILE A 69 4.68 -9.38 -8.31
N GLU A 70 4.73 -10.64 -8.73
CA GLU A 70 5.81 -11.57 -8.39
C GLU A 70 6.65 -11.88 -9.63
N GLY A 71 7.88 -12.31 -9.41
CA GLY A 71 8.84 -12.63 -10.48
C GLY A 71 9.80 -11.49 -10.81
N ILE A 72 9.56 -10.26 -10.35
CA ILE A 72 10.48 -9.12 -10.49
C ILE A 72 10.47 -8.23 -9.24
N ARG A 73 11.59 -7.54 -8.99
CA ARG A 73 11.72 -6.54 -7.92
C ARG A 73 11.91 -5.16 -8.52
N GLU A 74 11.56 -4.13 -7.76
CA GLU A 74 11.86 -2.74 -8.14
C GLU A 74 13.36 -2.57 -8.42
N ASN A 75 13.68 -1.87 -9.50
CA ASN A 75 15.06 -1.60 -9.96
C ASN A 75 15.90 -2.84 -10.29
N ALA A 76 15.28 -4.01 -10.54
CA ALA A 76 16.02 -5.19 -11.00
C ALA A 76 16.58 -5.00 -12.42
N VAL A 77 17.84 -5.38 -12.63
CA VAL A 77 18.44 -5.51 -13.97
C VAL A 77 18.20 -6.94 -14.44
N VAL A 78 17.48 -7.10 -15.55
CA VAL A 78 17.03 -8.40 -16.07
C VAL A 78 17.48 -8.57 -17.53
N ASP A 79 17.68 -9.82 -17.96
CA ASP A 79 18.02 -10.19 -19.34
C ASP A 79 17.21 -11.44 -19.75
N GLY A 80 16.87 -11.54 -21.04
CA GLY A 80 16.07 -12.66 -21.58
C GLY A 80 14.57 -12.62 -21.24
N VAL A 81 13.96 -13.80 -21.05
CA VAL A 81 12.51 -13.97 -20.80
C VAL A 81 12.26 -14.29 -19.33
N LEU A 82 11.49 -13.43 -18.65
CA LEU A 82 11.19 -13.52 -17.22
C LEU A 82 9.69 -13.80 -16.99
N PRO A 83 9.32 -14.93 -16.36
CA PRO A 83 7.92 -15.17 -16.00
C PRO A 83 7.49 -14.25 -14.85
N LEU A 84 6.39 -13.53 -15.04
CA LEU A 84 5.80 -12.63 -14.04
C LEU A 84 4.40 -13.12 -13.68
N MET A 85 4.06 -13.01 -12.41
CA MET A 85 2.70 -13.24 -11.91
C MET A 85 2.13 -11.91 -11.45
N ILE A 86 1.01 -11.48 -12.05
CA ILE A 86 0.36 -10.21 -11.74
C ILE A 86 -1.00 -10.51 -11.12
N ASN A 87 -1.26 -9.98 -9.94
CA ASN A 87 -2.55 -10.06 -9.27
C ASN A 87 -3.11 -8.65 -9.07
N ALA A 88 -4.43 -8.50 -9.19
CA ALA A 88 -5.14 -7.25 -8.93
C ALA A 88 -6.30 -7.50 -7.95
N TYR A 89 -6.31 -6.77 -6.84
CA TYR A 89 -7.29 -6.88 -5.78
C TYR A 89 -8.16 -5.62 -5.76
N GLY A 90 -9.44 -5.75 -6.10
CA GLY A 90 -10.39 -4.66 -5.98
C GLY A 90 -10.62 -4.29 -4.52
N LYS A 91 -10.47 -3.00 -4.19
CA LYS A 91 -10.89 -2.44 -2.90
C LYS A 91 -12.41 -2.22 -2.91
N GLY A 92 -13.17 -3.30 -3.11
CA GLY A 92 -14.63 -3.24 -3.11
C GLY A 92 -15.13 -2.92 -1.71
N ASP A 93 -16.21 -2.15 -1.60
CA ASP A 93 -16.97 -1.98 -0.35
C ASP A 93 -17.50 -3.35 0.10
N GLN A 94 -16.71 -4.08 0.89
CA GLN A 94 -17.07 -5.41 1.38
C GLN A 94 -18.08 -5.26 2.53
N LYS A 95 -19.34 -4.95 2.21
CA LYS A 95 -20.46 -5.24 3.13
C LYS A 95 -20.73 -6.74 3.25
N GLU A 96 -20.13 -7.53 2.38
CA GLU A 96 -20.25 -8.98 2.34
C GLU A 96 -18.85 -9.57 2.38
N PHE A 97 -18.50 -10.19 3.50
CA PHE A 97 -17.24 -10.91 3.70
C PHE A 97 -17.30 -12.20 2.88
N ILE A 98 -17.01 -12.12 1.59
CA ILE A 98 -16.87 -13.30 0.74
C ILE A 98 -15.51 -13.92 1.08
N ILE A 99 -15.51 -14.99 1.88
CA ILE A 99 -14.33 -15.82 2.11
C ILE A 99 -14.06 -16.61 0.82
N SER A 100 -13.53 -15.93 -0.19
CA SER A 100 -12.84 -16.59 -1.29
C SER A 100 -11.36 -16.58 -0.95
N GLY A 101 -10.73 -17.75 -0.92
CA GLY A 101 -9.39 -18.04 -0.42
C GLY A 101 -8.46 -16.83 -0.32
N SER A 102 -8.28 -16.33 0.90
CA SER A 102 -7.36 -15.24 1.28
C SER A 102 -5.87 -15.62 1.13
N GLU A 103 -5.58 -16.66 0.37
CA GLU A 103 -4.22 -17.12 0.10
C GLU A 103 -3.71 -16.31 -1.08
N THR A 104 -2.89 -15.30 -0.79
CA THR A 104 -2.03 -14.68 -1.80
C THR A 104 -1.26 -15.81 -2.48
N PRO A 105 -1.37 -15.99 -3.82
CA PRO A 105 -0.66 -17.05 -4.51
C PRO A 105 0.83 -16.75 -4.43
N GLN A 106 1.49 -17.30 -3.41
CA GLN A 106 2.90 -17.09 -3.12
C GLN A 106 3.67 -18.36 -3.48
N SER A 107 4.81 -18.19 -4.13
CA SER A 107 5.73 -19.29 -4.38
C SER A 107 6.24 -19.93 -3.07
N ILE A 108 6.51 -21.24 -3.08
CA ILE A 108 7.02 -21.96 -1.90
C ILE A 108 8.34 -21.31 -1.42
N PRO A 109 8.42 -20.87 -0.15
CA PRO A 109 9.62 -20.22 0.37
C PRO A 109 10.87 -21.09 0.27
N ALA A 110 12.03 -20.48 -0.04
CA ALA A 110 13.30 -21.20 -0.22
C ALA A 110 13.72 -22.04 1.00
N TRP A 111 13.36 -21.63 2.23
CA TRP A 111 13.67 -22.38 3.44
C TRP A 111 12.98 -23.75 3.49
N VAL A 112 11.80 -23.89 2.86
CA VAL A 112 11.09 -25.19 2.76
C VAL A 112 11.92 -26.17 1.93
N TRP A 113 12.49 -25.71 0.81
CA TRP A 113 13.39 -26.52 0.00
C TRP A 113 14.66 -26.93 0.75
N ILE A 114 15.24 -26.02 1.54
CA ILE A 114 16.40 -26.33 2.39
C ILE A 114 16.07 -27.45 3.39
N LEU A 115 14.90 -27.39 4.04
CA LEU A 115 14.46 -28.43 4.96
C LEU A 115 14.24 -29.78 4.26
N ILE A 116 13.59 -29.79 3.08
CA ILE A 116 13.36 -31.02 2.31
C ILE A 116 14.69 -31.65 1.92
N ILE A 117 15.63 -30.87 1.38
CA ILE A 117 16.95 -31.37 0.96
C ILE A 117 17.71 -31.90 2.18
N GLY A 118 17.69 -31.20 3.31
CA GLY A 118 18.34 -31.64 4.54
C GLY A 118 17.75 -32.94 5.09
N PHE A 119 16.42 -33.06 5.13
CA PHE A 119 15.72 -34.26 5.57
C PHE A 119 16.01 -35.46 4.65
N VAL A 120 15.94 -35.26 3.33
CA VAL A 120 16.24 -36.32 2.35
C VAL A 120 17.70 -36.77 2.45
N GLY A 121 18.64 -35.84 2.57
CA GLY A 121 20.06 -36.16 2.75
C GLY A 121 20.34 -36.95 4.04
N TRP A 122 19.72 -36.53 5.15
CA TRP A 122 19.79 -37.24 6.43
C TRP A 122 19.21 -38.66 6.34
N ALA A 123 18.03 -38.80 5.73
CA ALA A 123 17.39 -40.11 5.55
C ALA A 123 18.25 -41.05 4.69
N LEU A 124 18.82 -40.55 3.59
CA LEU A 124 19.72 -41.31 2.73
C LEU A 124 21.01 -41.73 3.45
N PHE A 125 21.60 -40.84 4.26
CA PHE A 125 22.80 -41.17 5.05
C PHE A 125 22.55 -42.37 5.97
N TYR A 126 21.44 -42.36 6.71
CA TYR A 126 21.10 -43.45 7.61
C TYR A 126 20.69 -44.72 6.87
N LEU A 127 19.95 -44.59 5.77
CA LEU A 127 19.60 -45.72 4.92
C LEU A 127 20.84 -46.45 4.43
N VAL A 128 21.82 -45.75 3.84
CA VAL A 128 23.07 -46.36 3.37
C VAL A 128 23.83 -47.01 4.52
N ARG A 129 24.02 -46.28 5.63
CA ARG A 129 24.80 -46.76 6.78
C ARG A 129 24.24 -48.07 7.35
N TYR A 130 22.92 -48.17 7.48
CA TYR A 130 22.27 -49.36 8.05
C TYR A 130 22.02 -50.48 7.04
N PHE A 131 21.99 -50.18 5.74
CA PHE A 131 21.94 -51.22 4.70
C PHE A 131 23.29 -51.92 4.49
N SER A 132 24.41 -51.24 4.78
CA SER A 132 25.78 -51.79 4.66
C SER A 132 26.28 -52.56 5.89
N LEU A 133 25.46 -52.70 6.94
CA LEU A 133 25.81 -53.50 8.12
C LEU A 133 25.48 -54.97 7.84
N PRO A 134 26.47 -55.90 7.87
CA PRO A 134 26.16 -57.32 7.86
C PRO A 134 25.41 -57.68 9.13
N LEU A 135 24.37 -58.53 9.00
CA LEU A 135 23.57 -59.07 10.11
C LEU A 135 24.44 -59.79 11.14
#